data_AF-A0A432JXT9-F1
#
_entry.id   AF-A0A432JXT9-F1
#
_cell.length_a   1.000
_cell.length_b   1.000
_cell.length_c   1.000
_cell.angle_alpha   90.00
_cell.angle_beta   90.00
_cell.angle_gamma   90.00
#
_symmetry.space_group_name_H-M   'P 1'
#
loop_
_entity.id
_entity.type
_entity.pdbx_description
1 polymer ?
#
loop_
_entity_poly.entity_id
_entity_poly.type
_entity_poly.pdbx_seq_one_letter_code
_entity_poly.pdbx_strand_id
1 'polypeptide(L)'
;HIPYVITEHWSRYLPHNNSYQGNLRQKLTEKVLFLPAWYPNRNDSMIGLFVQRHAIAVNKFADVTVLAVVSDVNMESTYEVETNSDLGFAEIIIYTKKHQSSSQFINTLVNAYRYISAHIAGWSILEKTDKLPDINHVHILTRAGVMALYFKIRYHIPYVITEHWSRYLPHNNSYQGNLRQKLTEKVLKHSKGITTVSLALKKGMNAVGLKKDPWHIIPNVVDTKMFQLDGIRQKGNKIRFSHISCFEEQSKNMSGILRAAKNLKKQGHDFELVMIGDGPDWKQTKDYATELGLADCVTFTGVLENQDLVDEMSQCQFSVLFSNYETFAIVIPENLSLGIPVIATSAGGIPEVLPSEFGILVPPKDEKALTDALIDMMNHHQDYDSEAMRNYVDENYSYMEVGHRFFEMYKESLSNPDIL
;
A
#
# COMPACT_ATOMS: atom_id res chain seq x y z
N HIS A 1 -6.32 -31.88 -19.02
CA HIS A 1 -6.57 -31.03 -20.20
C HIS A 1 -7.78 -30.14 -19.94
N ILE A 2 -7.52 -28.89 -19.55
CA ILE A 2 -8.48 -27.78 -19.51
C ILE A 2 -7.76 -26.64 -20.26
N PRO A 3 -8.32 -26.06 -21.32
CA PRO A 3 -7.57 -25.20 -22.21
C PRO A 3 -7.41 -23.80 -21.60
N TYR A 4 -6.15 -23.33 -21.61
CA TYR A 4 -5.74 -21.96 -21.41
C TYR A 4 -6.45 -21.04 -22.41
N VAL A 5 -7.13 -20.01 -21.90
CA VAL A 5 -7.44 -18.79 -22.64
C VAL A 5 -7.10 -17.63 -21.71
N ILE A 6 -5.82 -17.27 -21.69
CA ILE A 6 -5.35 -15.97 -21.18
C ILE A 6 -4.42 -15.43 -22.26
N THR A 7 -4.92 -14.45 -23.02
CA THR A 7 -4.18 -13.45 -23.80
C THR A 7 -5.20 -12.72 -24.64
N GLU A 8 -5.60 -11.49 -24.25
CA GLU A 8 -6.08 -10.41 -25.16
C GLU A 8 -6.74 -9.18 -24.48
N HIS A 9 -6.73 -9.03 -23.14
CA HIS A 9 -7.40 -7.87 -22.50
C HIS A 9 -6.52 -6.87 -21.76
N TRP A 10 -5.19 -7.03 -21.75
CA TRP A 10 -4.28 -6.09 -21.08
C TRP A 10 -3.87 -4.88 -21.92
N SER A 11 -3.97 -4.93 -23.25
CA SER A 11 -3.53 -3.85 -24.14
C SER A 11 -4.52 -2.68 -24.30
N ARG A 12 -5.74 -2.77 -23.73
CA ARG A 12 -6.77 -1.71 -23.89
C ARG A 12 -6.79 -0.67 -22.77
N TYR A 13 -6.02 -0.84 -21.70
CA TYR A 13 -6.00 0.09 -20.56
C TYR A 13 -4.61 0.67 -20.24
N LEU A 14 -3.60 0.34 -21.04
CA LEU A 14 -2.29 0.98 -20.98
C LEU A 14 -2.18 1.92 -22.19
N PRO A 15 -2.04 3.24 -22.01
CA PRO A 15 -1.66 4.08 -23.11
C PRO A 15 -0.25 3.66 -23.57
N HIS A 16 -0.18 2.99 -24.72
CA HIS A 16 1.06 2.95 -25.50
C HIS A 16 1.41 4.37 -25.87
N ASN A 17 2.41 4.98 -25.24
CA ASN A 17 3.11 6.09 -25.87
C ASN A 17 4.50 6.34 -25.29
N ASN A 18 5.49 6.06 -26.12
CA ASN A 18 6.90 6.39 -25.96
C ASN A 18 7.15 7.91 -26.19
N SER A 19 6.30 8.78 -25.65
CA SER A 19 6.33 10.24 -25.88
C SER A 19 6.33 11.08 -24.61
N TYR A 20 6.52 10.48 -23.43
CA TYR A 20 6.38 11.17 -22.13
C TYR A 20 7.48 12.18 -21.78
N GLN A 21 8.58 12.23 -22.53
CA GLN A 21 9.62 13.24 -22.28
C GLN A 21 9.25 14.67 -22.74
N GLY A 22 8.12 14.85 -23.45
CA GLY A 22 7.74 16.14 -24.05
C GLY A 22 6.90 17.09 -23.18
N ASN A 23 6.23 16.64 -22.12
CA ASN A 23 5.21 17.44 -21.39
C ASN A 23 5.44 17.60 -19.87
N LEU A 24 6.66 17.38 -19.39
CA LEU A 24 7.05 17.49 -17.97
C LEU A 24 7.02 18.93 -17.37
N ARG A 25 6.39 19.92 -18.03
CA ARG A 25 6.51 21.34 -17.67
C ARG A 25 5.26 22.04 -17.13
N GLN A 26 4.09 21.40 -17.10
CA GLN A 26 2.92 22.02 -16.46
C GLN A 26 2.61 21.34 -15.13
N LYS A 27 3.10 21.95 -14.04
CA LYS A 27 2.51 21.73 -12.72
C LYS A 27 1.09 22.30 -12.78
N LEU A 28 0.07 21.51 -12.44
CA LEU A 28 -1.26 22.04 -12.13
C LEU A 28 -1.10 23.03 -10.97
N THR A 29 -1.81 24.14 -11.07
CA THR A 29 -1.93 25.10 -9.98
C THR A 29 -2.91 24.64 -8.90
N GLU A 30 -3.58 23.51 -9.15
CA GLU A 30 -4.62 22.92 -8.33
C GLU A 30 -4.07 22.51 -6.97
N LYS A 31 -4.85 22.84 -5.95
CA LYS A 31 -4.58 22.53 -4.55
C LYS A 31 -5.37 21.29 -4.16
N VAL A 32 -4.66 20.24 -3.77
CA VAL A 32 -5.25 18.95 -3.41
C VAL A 32 -5.10 18.73 -1.91
N LEU A 33 -6.24 18.60 -1.20
CA LEU A 33 -6.24 18.25 0.22
C LEU A 33 -6.39 16.74 0.41
N PHE A 34 -5.33 16.09 0.86
CA PHE A 34 -5.34 14.69 1.26
C PHE A 34 -6.01 14.54 2.62
N LEU A 35 -7.01 13.65 2.69
CA LEU A 35 -7.74 13.26 3.90
C LEU A 35 -7.52 11.76 4.16
N PRO A 36 -6.40 11.38 4.79
CA PRO A 36 -6.10 9.99 5.10
C PRO A 36 -6.81 9.48 6.37
N ALA A 37 -7.25 8.22 6.33
CA ALA A 37 -7.59 7.51 7.56
C ALA A 37 -6.35 6.96 8.29
N TRP A 38 -5.26 6.71 7.55
CA TRP A 38 -3.97 6.18 8.04
C TRP A 38 -2.85 7.02 7.44
N TYR A 39 -1.94 7.50 8.28
CA TYR A 39 -0.83 8.36 7.86
C TYR A 39 0.33 8.26 8.86
N PRO A 40 1.60 8.32 8.40
CA PRO A 40 2.76 8.29 9.28
C PRO A 40 2.66 9.36 10.36
N ASN A 41 3.01 9.00 11.59
CA ASN A 41 2.90 9.88 12.75
C ASN A 41 3.88 9.46 13.86
N ARG A 42 3.97 10.24 14.93
CA ARG A 42 4.92 9.99 16.03
C ARG A 42 4.78 8.64 16.75
N ASN A 43 3.63 7.97 16.64
CA ASN A 43 3.41 6.66 17.26
C ASN A 43 3.76 5.50 16.34
N ASP A 44 3.80 5.71 15.02
CA ASP A 44 4.04 4.70 14.01
C ASP A 44 4.44 5.39 12.69
N SER A 45 5.70 5.23 12.28
CA SER A 45 6.27 5.78 11.05
C SER A 45 5.78 5.07 9.79
N MET A 46 5.29 3.85 9.92
CA MET A 46 4.96 2.96 8.80
C MET A 46 3.47 2.94 8.47
N ILE A 47 2.60 3.27 9.43
CA ILE A 47 1.14 3.29 9.21
C ILE A 47 0.77 4.27 8.09
N GLY A 48 0.16 3.75 7.02
CA GLY A 48 -0.26 4.59 5.90
C GLY A 48 0.88 5.23 5.10
N LEU A 49 2.12 4.72 5.20
CA LEU A 49 3.27 5.19 4.41
C LEU A 49 2.96 5.26 2.90
N PHE A 50 2.17 4.33 2.39
CA PHE A 50 1.71 4.34 0.99
C PHE A 50 0.89 5.59 0.64
N VAL A 51 0.13 6.17 1.59
CA VAL A 51 -0.62 7.42 1.37
C VAL A 51 0.33 8.60 1.31
N GLN A 52 1.35 8.64 2.18
CA GLN A 52 2.39 9.66 2.12
C GLN A 52 3.15 9.58 0.79
N ARG A 53 3.48 8.38 0.30
CA ARG A 53 4.09 8.21 -1.03
C ARG A 53 3.17 8.67 -2.18
N HIS A 54 1.85 8.46 -2.07
CA HIS A 54 0.88 9.06 -3.01
C HIS A 54 0.89 10.59 -2.94
N ALA A 55 0.97 11.18 -1.75
CA ALA A 55 1.09 12.63 -1.59
C ALA A 55 2.38 13.18 -2.23
N ILE A 56 3.52 12.51 -2.03
CA ILE A 56 4.80 12.85 -2.68
C ILE A 56 4.69 12.76 -4.21
N ALA A 57 4.05 11.70 -4.74
CA ALA A 57 3.82 11.51 -6.17
C ALA A 57 2.98 12.65 -6.75
N VAL A 58 1.86 12.97 -6.10
CA VAL A 58 0.96 14.06 -6.52
C VAL A 58 1.63 15.43 -6.41
N ASN A 59 2.48 15.66 -5.41
CA ASN A 59 3.18 16.94 -5.25
C ASN A 59 4.16 17.26 -6.41
N LYS A 60 4.52 16.26 -7.23
CA LYS A 60 5.26 16.50 -8.49
C LYS A 60 4.43 17.27 -9.51
N PHE A 61 3.10 17.21 -9.42
CA PHE A 61 2.19 17.75 -10.42
C PHE A 61 1.15 18.73 -9.87
N ALA A 62 0.86 18.75 -8.57
CA ALA A 62 -0.12 19.64 -7.94
C ALA A 62 0.42 20.23 -6.62
N ASP A 63 -0.25 21.21 -6.02
CA ASP A 63 0.05 21.70 -4.68
C ASP A 63 -0.68 20.84 -3.65
N VAL A 64 0.06 20.07 -2.85
CA VAL A 64 -0.52 19.13 -1.90
C VAL A 64 -0.59 19.74 -0.50
N THR A 65 -1.65 19.42 0.22
CA THR A 65 -1.69 19.54 1.68
C THR A 65 -2.29 18.28 2.26
N VAL A 66 -1.72 17.76 3.34
CA VAL A 66 -2.25 16.60 4.08
C VAL A 66 -2.90 17.09 5.36
N LEU A 67 -4.14 16.67 5.62
CA LEU A 67 -4.81 16.86 6.90
C LEU A 67 -5.14 15.50 7.50
N ALA A 68 -4.29 15.04 8.42
CA ALA A 68 -4.44 13.76 9.11
C ALA A 68 -4.97 13.97 10.53
N VAL A 69 -5.85 13.07 10.99
CA VAL A 69 -6.31 13.03 12.39
C VAL A 69 -5.98 11.69 13.01
N VAL A 70 -5.14 11.72 14.04
CA VAL A 70 -4.62 10.54 14.73
C VAL A 70 -5.20 10.50 16.13
N SER A 71 -5.61 9.31 16.59
CA SER A 71 -5.98 9.11 17.99
C SER A 71 -4.80 8.56 18.76
N ASP A 72 -4.44 9.23 19.85
CA ASP A 72 -3.28 8.90 20.68
C ASP A 72 -3.73 8.64 22.11
N VAL A 73 -3.27 7.52 22.68
CA VAL A 73 -3.62 7.09 24.04
C VAL A 73 -2.77 7.77 25.11
N ASN A 74 -1.57 8.24 24.75
CA ASN A 74 -0.57 8.72 25.70
C ASN A 74 -0.62 10.23 25.91
N MET A 75 -1.51 10.94 25.21
CA MET A 75 -1.64 12.39 25.35
C MET A 75 -2.19 12.82 26.71
N GLU A 76 -1.57 13.85 27.29
CA GLU A 76 -2.11 14.55 28.45
C GLU A 76 -3.23 15.50 28.03
N SER A 77 -2.95 16.32 27.00
CA SER A 77 -3.87 17.27 26.39
C SER A 77 -5.01 16.55 25.65
N THR A 78 -6.12 17.24 25.42
CA THR A 78 -7.21 16.66 24.60
C THR A 78 -6.92 16.73 23.10
N TYR A 79 -6.00 17.61 22.70
CA TYR A 79 -5.76 18.01 21.32
C TYR A 79 -4.36 18.61 21.15
N GLU A 80 -3.63 18.16 20.14
CA GLU A 80 -2.33 18.70 19.72
C GLU A 80 -2.29 18.82 18.20
N VAL A 81 -1.62 19.86 17.69
CA VAL A 81 -1.38 20.04 16.25
C VAL A 81 0.12 19.98 16.01
N GLU A 82 0.49 19.15 15.06
CA GLU A 82 1.83 19.06 14.50
C GLU A 82 1.76 19.49 13.04
N THR A 83 2.67 20.37 12.62
CA THR A 83 2.78 20.81 11.23
C THR A 83 4.17 20.53 10.70
N ASN A 84 4.27 19.85 9.56
CA ASN A 84 5.52 19.58 8.87
C ASN A 84 5.47 20.09 7.41
N SER A 85 6.64 20.35 6.83
CA SER A 85 6.83 20.66 5.41
C SER A 85 8.06 20.01 4.77
N ASP A 86 8.73 19.07 5.45
CA ASP A 86 9.99 18.45 5.02
C ASP A 86 9.88 17.73 3.66
N LEU A 87 8.70 17.21 3.32
CA LEU A 87 8.42 16.51 2.07
C LEU A 87 8.04 17.44 0.89
N GLY A 88 8.17 18.76 1.09
CA GLY A 88 7.87 19.77 0.08
C GLY A 88 6.38 20.07 -0.10
N PHE A 89 5.54 19.63 0.84
CA PHE A 89 4.12 19.96 0.95
C PHE A 89 3.74 20.09 2.43
N ALA A 90 2.65 20.79 2.74
CA ALA A 90 2.22 20.99 4.12
C ALA A 90 1.55 19.73 4.68
N GLU A 91 1.99 19.27 5.85
CA GLU A 91 1.37 18.21 6.62
C GLU A 91 0.79 18.83 7.89
N ILE A 92 -0.51 18.66 8.12
CA ILE A 92 -1.21 19.08 9.34
C ILE A 92 -1.71 17.81 10.01
N ILE A 93 -1.00 17.35 11.04
CA ILE A 93 -1.36 16.18 11.81
C ILE A 93 -1.97 16.64 13.12
N ILE A 94 -3.22 16.23 13.34
CA ILE A 94 -3.98 16.60 14.51
C ILE A 94 -4.16 15.37 15.38
N TYR A 95 -3.59 15.42 16.57
CA TYR A 95 -3.70 14.35 17.54
C TYR A 95 -4.87 14.62 18.47
N THR A 96 -5.66 13.57 18.71
CA THR A 96 -6.80 13.58 19.62
C THR A 96 -6.56 12.54 20.71
N LYS A 97 -6.75 12.93 21.96
CA LYS A 97 -6.68 11.97 23.06
C LYS A 97 -7.73 10.88 22.86
N LYS A 98 -7.34 9.61 22.89
CA LYS A 98 -8.28 8.50 22.79
C LYS A 98 -9.10 8.41 24.08
N HIS A 99 -10.41 8.60 23.99
CA HIS A 99 -11.28 8.42 25.15
C HIS A 99 -11.45 6.92 25.45
N GLN A 100 -11.17 6.55 26.69
CA GLN A 100 -11.31 5.20 27.23
C GLN A 100 -12.14 5.25 28.50
N SER A 101 -13.32 4.62 28.46
CA SER A 101 -14.23 4.42 29.58
C SER A 101 -14.76 2.99 29.54
N SER A 102 -15.45 2.55 30.60
CA SER A 102 -16.10 1.23 30.66
C SER A 102 -17.21 1.06 29.62
N SER A 103 -17.78 2.16 29.09
CA SER A 103 -18.85 2.10 28.09
C SER A 103 -18.31 2.27 26.67
N GLN A 104 -18.38 1.20 25.89
CA GLN A 104 -17.98 1.21 24.49
C GLN A 104 -18.81 2.18 23.64
N PHE A 105 -20.07 2.40 24.01
CA PHE A 105 -20.94 3.36 23.34
C PHE A 105 -20.46 4.81 23.56
N ILE A 106 -20.14 5.18 24.81
CA ILE A 106 -19.59 6.51 25.14
C ILE A 106 -18.25 6.71 24.43
N ASN A 107 -17.37 5.69 24.45
CA ASN A 107 -16.09 5.73 23.73
C ASN A 107 -16.30 6.03 22.25
N THR A 108 -17.27 5.39 21.62
CA THR A 108 -17.58 5.58 20.20
C THR A 108 -18.04 7.01 19.92
N LEU A 109 -18.97 7.55 20.71
CA LEU A 109 -19.50 8.91 20.52
C LEU A 109 -18.45 9.99 20.75
N VAL A 110 -17.71 9.91 21.85
CA VAL A 110 -16.69 10.91 22.20
C VAL A 110 -15.57 10.91 21.17
N ASN A 111 -15.09 9.74 20.75
CA ASN A 111 -14.02 9.65 19.75
C ASN A 111 -14.51 10.08 18.35
N ALA A 112 -15.79 9.87 18.01
CA ALA A 112 -16.38 10.39 16.78
C ALA A 112 -16.46 11.93 16.80
N TYR A 113 -16.95 12.51 17.90
CA TYR A 113 -16.99 13.97 18.08
C TYR A 113 -15.58 14.58 17.99
N ARG A 114 -14.60 14.03 18.72
CA ARG A 114 -13.21 14.52 18.68
C ARG A 114 -12.62 14.47 17.27
N TYR A 115 -12.89 13.39 16.53
CA TYR A 115 -12.44 13.26 15.15
C TYR A 115 -13.06 14.31 14.22
N ILE A 116 -14.36 14.58 14.35
CA ILE A 116 -15.05 15.60 13.55
C ILE A 116 -14.51 16.99 13.92
N SER A 117 -14.45 17.33 15.21
CA SER A 117 -13.94 18.61 15.69
C SER A 117 -12.48 18.85 15.26
N ALA A 118 -11.66 17.79 15.24
CA ALA A 118 -10.29 17.85 14.75
C ALA A 118 -10.21 18.19 13.26
N HIS A 119 -11.02 17.56 12.41
CA HIS A 119 -11.05 17.93 10.99
C HIS A 119 -11.55 19.37 10.77
N ILE A 120 -12.55 19.82 11.54
CA ILE A 120 -13.03 21.20 11.47
C ILE A 120 -11.92 22.18 11.89
N ALA A 121 -11.19 21.88 12.97
CA ALA A 121 -10.08 22.71 13.42
C ALA A 121 -8.94 22.74 12.39
N GLY A 122 -8.61 21.60 11.78
CA GLY A 122 -7.64 21.53 10.68
C GLY A 122 -8.08 22.34 9.46
N TRP A 123 -9.35 22.27 9.09
CA TRP A 123 -9.92 23.11 8.03
C TRP A 123 -9.82 24.60 8.37
N SER A 124 -10.11 25.02 9.61
CA SER A 124 -9.93 26.42 10.05
C SER A 124 -8.48 26.89 10.02
N ILE A 125 -7.50 25.98 10.12
CA ILE A 125 -6.09 26.33 9.91
C ILE A 125 -5.85 26.60 8.42
N LEU A 126 -6.36 25.74 7.53
CA LEU A 126 -6.25 25.92 6.07
C LEU A 126 -6.93 27.20 5.57
N GLU A 127 -8.08 27.59 6.14
CA GLU A 127 -8.78 28.83 5.80
C GLU A 127 -7.94 30.10 6.06
N LYS A 128 -6.92 30.01 6.92
CA LYS A 128 -6.00 31.12 7.25
C LYS A 128 -4.76 31.15 6.35
N THR A 129 -4.64 30.21 5.42
CA THR A 129 -3.53 30.12 4.47
C THR A 129 -4.06 30.28 3.04
N ASP A 130 -3.15 30.34 2.08
CA ASP A 130 -3.48 30.28 0.66
C ASP A 130 -3.69 28.83 0.18
N LYS A 131 -3.78 27.84 1.07
CA LYS A 131 -3.83 26.40 0.75
C LYS A 131 -5.23 25.79 0.70
N LEU A 132 -6.28 26.60 0.55
CA LEU A 132 -7.62 26.08 0.35
C LEU A 132 -7.69 25.18 -0.89
N PRO A 133 -8.23 23.95 -0.79
CA PRO A 133 -8.18 22.99 -1.87
C PRO A 133 -9.23 23.25 -2.95
N ASP A 134 -8.86 22.97 -4.20
CA ASP A 134 -9.79 22.83 -5.32
C ASP A 134 -10.48 21.47 -5.30
N ILE A 135 -9.82 20.45 -4.73
CA ILE A 135 -10.35 19.09 -4.59
C ILE A 135 -9.81 18.40 -3.33
N ASN A 136 -10.68 17.65 -2.65
CA ASN A 136 -10.25 16.75 -1.57
C ASN A 136 -9.97 15.34 -2.13
N HIS A 137 -8.92 14.68 -1.63
CA HIS A 137 -8.60 13.31 -1.95
C HIS A 137 -8.65 12.44 -0.69
N VAL A 138 -9.67 11.61 -0.61
CA VAL A 138 -9.89 10.69 0.50
C VAL A 138 -9.02 9.45 0.33
N HIS A 139 -8.20 9.13 1.33
CA HIS A 139 -7.50 7.85 1.38
C HIS A 139 -8.09 6.95 2.46
N ILE A 140 -8.59 5.79 2.03
CA ILE A 140 -9.27 4.76 2.84
C ILE A 140 -10.64 5.21 3.35
N LEU A 141 -11.69 4.48 2.96
CA LEU A 141 -13.04 4.69 3.46
C LEU A 141 -13.20 4.17 4.90
N THR A 142 -14.11 4.69 5.71
CA THR A 142 -15.22 5.59 5.36
C THR A 142 -15.14 6.94 6.09
N ARG A 143 -14.45 7.00 7.23
CA ARG A 143 -14.52 8.14 8.15
C ARG A 143 -13.99 9.43 7.53
N ALA A 144 -12.83 9.38 6.88
CA ALA A 144 -12.28 10.53 6.17
C ALA A 144 -13.21 10.98 5.03
N GLY A 145 -13.86 10.02 4.35
CA GLY A 145 -14.86 10.33 3.31
C GLY A 145 -16.13 11.00 3.83
N VAL A 146 -16.55 10.75 5.08
CA VAL A 146 -17.66 11.50 5.71
C VAL A 146 -17.26 12.97 5.88
N MET A 147 -16.01 13.26 6.25
CA MET A 147 -15.53 14.63 6.36
C MET A 147 -15.41 15.30 4.98
N ALA A 148 -14.94 14.57 3.96
CA ALA A 148 -14.91 15.08 2.59
C ALA A 148 -16.31 15.42 2.06
N LEU A 149 -17.32 14.59 2.37
CA LEU A 149 -18.72 14.89 2.04
C LEU A 149 -19.24 16.12 2.79
N TYR A 150 -18.88 16.29 4.07
CA TYR A 150 -19.20 17.50 4.81
C TYR A 150 -18.57 18.74 4.15
N PHE A 151 -17.29 18.68 3.78
CA PHE A 151 -16.61 19.78 3.09
C PHE A 151 -17.21 20.07 1.71
N LYS A 152 -17.64 19.05 0.97
CA LYS A 152 -18.40 19.22 -0.28
C LYS A 152 -19.69 19.99 -0.06
N ILE A 153 -20.47 19.62 0.95
CA ILE A 153 -21.77 20.27 1.21
C ILE A 153 -21.58 21.70 1.71
N ARG A 154 -20.62 21.92 2.61
CA ARG A 154 -20.43 23.21 3.30
C ARG A 154 -19.64 24.22 2.47
N TYR A 155 -18.64 23.77 1.71
CA TYR A 155 -17.68 24.63 1.01
C TYR A 155 -17.65 24.40 -0.50
N HIS A 156 -18.50 23.51 -1.02
CA HIS A 156 -18.58 23.19 -2.45
C HIS A 156 -17.31 22.62 -3.06
N ILE A 157 -16.43 22.05 -2.23
CA ILE A 157 -15.19 21.41 -2.70
C ILE A 157 -15.46 19.93 -3.03
N PRO A 158 -15.28 19.50 -4.30
CA PRO A 158 -15.48 18.11 -4.71
C PRO A 158 -14.44 17.18 -4.05
N TYR A 159 -14.68 15.87 -4.17
CA TYR A 159 -13.69 14.90 -3.70
C TYR A 159 -13.65 13.62 -4.54
N VAL A 160 -12.47 13.00 -4.54
CA VAL A 160 -12.18 11.66 -5.07
C VAL A 160 -11.74 10.76 -3.93
N ILE A 161 -11.70 9.45 -4.18
CA ILE A 161 -11.37 8.44 -3.18
C ILE A 161 -10.31 7.51 -3.74
N THR A 162 -9.29 7.17 -2.96
CA THR A 162 -8.41 6.02 -3.20
C THR A 162 -8.58 5.01 -2.06
N GLU A 163 -8.87 3.77 -2.41
CA GLU A 163 -9.01 2.67 -1.46
C GLU A 163 -7.82 1.71 -1.48
N HIS A 164 -7.40 1.30 -0.29
CA HIS A 164 -6.24 0.44 -0.04
C HIS A 164 -6.57 -0.79 0.83
N TRP A 165 -7.66 -0.76 1.59
CA TRP A 165 -7.90 -1.73 2.66
C TRP A 165 -8.42 -3.07 2.14
N SER A 166 -7.75 -4.16 2.52
CA SER A 166 -8.13 -5.55 2.22
C SER A 166 -9.49 -5.99 2.76
N ARG A 167 -10.18 -5.17 3.58
CA ARG A 167 -11.49 -5.49 4.17
C ARG A 167 -12.57 -5.87 3.16
N TYR A 168 -12.44 -5.41 1.92
CA TYR A 168 -13.39 -5.66 0.84
C TYR A 168 -13.05 -6.93 0.05
N LEU A 169 -11.89 -7.55 0.33
CA LEU A 169 -11.54 -8.82 -0.27
C LEU A 169 -12.36 -9.94 0.38
N PRO A 170 -12.81 -10.94 -0.41
CA PRO A 170 -13.62 -12.06 0.11
C PRO A 170 -13.02 -12.78 1.32
N HIS A 171 -11.69 -12.83 1.40
CA HIS A 171 -10.95 -13.56 2.43
C HIS A 171 -10.87 -12.83 3.79
N ASN A 172 -11.04 -11.50 3.82
CA ASN A 172 -11.00 -10.70 5.07
C ASN A 172 -12.42 -10.55 5.66
N ASN A 173 -13.46 -10.43 4.83
CA ASN A 173 -14.88 -10.35 5.19
C ASN A 173 -15.24 -9.42 6.38
N SER A 174 -14.41 -8.40 6.66
CA SER A 174 -14.58 -7.46 7.78
C SER A 174 -15.40 -6.22 7.40
N TYR A 175 -15.92 -6.16 6.17
CA TYR A 175 -16.88 -5.14 5.75
C TYR A 175 -18.32 -5.52 6.14
N GLN A 176 -18.65 -5.30 7.41
CA GLN A 176 -19.95 -5.65 8.00
C GLN A 176 -20.66 -4.43 8.62
N GLY A 177 -21.98 -4.57 8.81
CA GLY A 177 -22.82 -3.62 9.53
C GLY A 177 -23.56 -2.61 8.64
N ASN A 178 -24.90 -2.64 8.70
CA ASN A 178 -25.79 -1.88 7.83
C ASN A 178 -25.55 -0.37 7.85
N LEU A 179 -25.28 0.21 9.03
CA LEU A 179 -25.02 1.65 9.15
C LEU A 179 -23.72 2.05 8.43
N ARG A 180 -22.65 1.27 8.62
CA ARG A 180 -21.36 1.50 7.96
C ARG A 180 -21.52 1.37 6.46
N GLN A 181 -22.24 0.34 5.99
CA GLN A 181 -22.49 0.12 4.58
C GLN A 181 -23.21 1.31 3.94
N LYS A 182 -24.35 1.73 4.51
CA LYS A 182 -25.10 2.90 4.04
C LYS A 182 -24.29 4.20 4.05
N LEU A 183 -23.46 4.41 5.08
CA LEU A 183 -22.58 5.59 5.13
C LEU A 183 -21.51 5.54 4.03
N THR A 184 -20.94 4.36 3.78
CA THR A 184 -19.92 4.17 2.73
C THR A 184 -20.52 4.36 1.35
N GLU A 185 -21.69 3.79 1.09
CA GLU A 185 -22.44 4.00 -0.15
C GLU A 185 -22.77 5.47 -0.37
N LYS A 186 -23.21 6.19 0.68
CA LYS A 186 -23.50 7.61 0.60
C LYS A 186 -22.25 8.43 0.28
N VAL A 187 -21.12 8.15 0.92
CA VAL A 187 -19.84 8.80 0.63
C VAL A 187 -19.39 8.49 -0.79
N LEU A 188 -19.48 7.25 -1.23
CA LEU A 188 -19.07 6.84 -2.57
C LEU A 188 -19.95 7.49 -3.65
N LYS A 189 -21.26 7.54 -3.43
CA LYS A 189 -22.23 8.12 -4.37
C LYS A 189 -21.93 9.58 -4.71
N HIS A 190 -21.47 10.37 -3.74
CA HIS A 190 -21.24 11.81 -3.91
C HIS A 190 -19.80 12.17 -4.31
N SER A 191 -18.89 11.20 -4.40
CA SER A 191 -17.53 11.44 -4.91
C SER A 191 -17.57 11.69 -6.43
N LYS A 192 -16.55 12.36 -6.96
CA LYS A 192 -16.36 12.54 -8.41
C LYS A 192 -15.89 11.26 -9.06
N GLY A 193 -14.96 10.54 -8.43
CA GLY A 193 -14.47 9.24 -8.87
C GLY A 193 -13.98 8.39 -7.70
N ILE A 194 -13.58 7.17 -8.01
CA ILE A 194 -12.90 6.26 -7.07
C ILE A 194 -11.73 5.58 -7.76
N THR A 195 -10.65 5.40 -7.01
CA THR A 195 -9.48 4.63 -7.39
C THR A 195 -9.29 3.47 -6.43
N THR A 196 -8.72 2.40 -6.94
CA THR A 196 -8.21 1.27 -6.16
C THR A 196 -6.81 0.95 -6.61
N VAL A 197 -5.99 0.48 -5.67
CA VAL A 197 -4.60 0.06 -5.94
C VAL A 197 -4.49 -1.15 -6.88
N SER A 198 -5.56 -1.91 -7.07
CA SER A 198 -5.62 -3.05 -7.98
C SER A 198 -7.03 -3.31 -8.49
N LEU A 199 -7.12 -4.03 -9.61
CA LEU A 199 -8.36 -4.55 -10.15
C LEU A 199 -9.00 -5.58 -9.20
N ALA A 200 -8.19 -6.38 -8.49
CA ALA A 200 -8.67 -7.31 -7.46
C ALA A 200 -9.44 -6.57 -6.35
N LEU A 201 -8.94 -5.43 -5.88
CA LEU A 201 -9.64 -4.62 -4.88
C LEU A 201 -10.93 -4.01 -5.45
N LYS A 202 -10.91 -3.48 -6.69
CA LYS A 202 -12.14 -3.04 -7.39
C LYS A 202 -13.19 -4.16 -7.47
N LYS A 203 -12.77 -5.38 -7.82
CA LYS A 203 -13.66 -6.56 -7.87
C LYS A 203 -14.24 -6.87 -6.49
N GLY A 204 -13.42 -6.85 -5.43
CA GLY A 204 -13.86 -7.04 -4.05
C GLY A 204 -14.90 -6.00 -3.60
N MET A 205 -14.65 -4.72 -3.88
CA MET A 205 -15.58 -3.64 -3.58
C MET A 205 -16.91 -3.78 -4.32
N ASN A 206 -16.87 -4.13 -5.61
CA ASN A 206 -18.09 -4.37 -6.40
C ASN A 206 -18.89 -5.57 -5.85
N ALA A 207 -18.21 -6.63 -5.39
CA ALA A 207 -18.86 -7.82 -4.83
C ALA A 207 -19.65 -7.53 -3.55
N VAL A 208 -19.25 -6.49 -2.79
CA VAL A 208 -19.99 -6.04 -1.60
C VAL A 208 -20.98 -4.90 -1.87
N GLY A 209 -21.30 -4.64 -3.14
CA GLY A 209 -22.33 -3.69 -3.56
C GLY A 209 -21.87 -2.24 -3.74
N LEU A 210 -20.57 -1.95 -3.56
CA LEU A 210 -20.03 -0.62 -3.78
C LEU A 210 -19.78 -0.39 -5.28
N LYS A 211 -20.69 0.36 -5.92
CA LYS A 211 -20.65 0.68 -7.36
C LYS A 211 -20.54 2.20 -7.54
N LYS A 212 -19.65 2.63 -8.44
CA LYS A 212 -19.39 4.03 -8.80
C LYS A 212 -18.75 4.06 -10.18
N ASP A 213 -18.94 5.14 -10.92
CA ASP A 213 -18.11 5.47 -12.08
C ASP A 213 -17.74 6.96 -12.02
N PRO A 214 -16.58 7.36 -12.56
CA PRO A 214 -15.53 6.50 -13.11
C PRO A 214 -14.75 5.73 -12.02
N TRP A 215 -14.26 4.56 -12.39
CA TRP A 215 -13.24 3.81 -11.65
C TRP A 215 -11.87 4.01 -12.31
N HIS A 216 -10.86 4.26 -11.48
CA HIS A 216 -9.46 4.26 -11.90
C HIS A 216 -8.70 3.15 -11.16
N ILE A 217 -7.71 2.56 -11.83
CA ILE A 217 -6.74 1.67 -11.18
C ILE A 217 -5.43 2.42 -11.13
N ILE A 218 -5.08 2.93 -9.95
CA ILE A 218 -3.85 3.70 -9.73
C ILE A 218 -3.06 2.98 -8.64
N PRO A 219 -1.88 2.42 -8.97
CA PRO A 219 -1.15 1.54 -8.05
C PRO A 219 -0.53 2.31 -6.88
N ASN A 220 0.03 1.58 -5.92
CA ASN A 220 0.93 2.17 -4.93
C ASN A 220 2.25 2.60 -5.57
N VAL A 221 3.03 3.41 -4.85
CA VAL A 221 4.26 4.03 -5.34
C VAL A 221 5.50 3.40 -4.74
N VAL A 222 6.49 3.13 -5.59
CA VAL A 222 7.84 2.74 -5.22
C VAL A 222 8.74 3.95 -5.31
N ASP A 223 9.55 4.16 -4.27
CA ASP A 223 10.65 5.11 -4.30
C ASP A 223 11.83 4.50 -5.08
N THR A 224 11.78 4.57 -6.41
CA THR A 224 12.79 3.91 -7.25
C THR A 224 14.18 4.50 -7.08
N LYS A 225 14.31 5.73 -6.54
CA LYS A 225 15.60 6.31 -6.18
C LYS A 225 16.19 5.67 -4.92
N MET A 226 15.35 5.41 -3.91
CA MET A 226 15.76 4.70 -2.71
C MET A 226 16.08 3.23 -3.01
N PHE A 227 15.21 2.54 -3.76
CA PHE A 227 15.39 1.14 -4.13
C PHE A 227 16.29 1.03 -5.37
N GLN A 228 17.55 1.44 -5.24
CA GLN A 228 18.58 1.32 -6.27
C GLN A 228 19.74 0.45 -5.77
N LEU A 229 20.31 -0.35 -6.67
CA LEU A 229 21.53 -1.10 -6.37
C LEU A 229 22.74 -0.19 -6.58
N ASP A 230 23.41 0.17 -5.49
CA ASP A 230 24.62 1.00 -5.51
C ASP A 230 25.94 0.20 -5.50
N GLY A 231 25.89 -1.12 -5.74
CA GLY A 231 27.09 -1.95 -5.68
C GLY A 231 26.96 -3.39 -6.18
N ILE A 232 28.09 -4.10 -6.15
CA ILE A 232 28.18 -5.51 -6.48
C ILE A 232 27.64 -6.32 -5.30
N ARG A 233 26.65 -7.19 -5.54
CA ARG A 233 26.14 -8.16 -4.55
C ARG A 233 27.31 -8.91 -3.93
N GLN A 234 27.43 -8.94 -2.61
CA GLN A 234 28.45 -9.78 -1.98
C GLN A 234 28.11 -11.24 -2.29
N LYS A 235 29.03 -11.94 -2.94
CA LYS A 235 28.90 -13.39 -3.16
C LYS A 235 29.14 -14.08 -1.82
N GLY A 236 28.06 -14.29 -1.07
CA GLY A 236 28.04 -15.27 0.01
C GLY A 236 28.13 -16.70 -0.55
N ASN A 237 28.58 -17.64 0.28
CA ASN A 237 28.61 -19.06 -0.10
C ASN A 237 27.21 -19.71 -0.06
N LYS A 238 26.23 -19.08 0.60
CA LYS A 238 24.85 -19.57 0.77
C LYS A 238 23.87 -18.75 -0.06
N ILE A 239 22.80 -19.41 -0.53
CA ILE A 239 21.67 -18.70 -1.15
C ILE A 239 20.86 -17.99 -0.06
N ARG A 240 20.75 -16.67 -0.12
CA ARG A 240 19.92 -15.83 0.74
C ARG A 240 18.64 -15.45 0.02
N PHE A 241 17.50 -15.59 0.69
CA PHE A 241 16.23 -15.05 0.21
C PHE A 241 15.45 -14.41 1.35
N SER A 242 14.65 -13.39 1.01
CA SER A 242 13.96 -12.59 2.01
C SER A 242 12.46 -12.79 2.00
N HIS A 243 11.83 -12.65 3.17
CA HIS A 243 10.42 -12.35 3.31
C HIS A 243 10.28 -11.03 4.04
N ILE A 244 9.52 -10.08 3.47
CA ILE A 244 9.29 -8.77 4.05
C ILE A 244 7.80 -8.55 4.25
N SER A 245 7.35 -8.33 5.49
CA SER A 245 5.95 -8.05 5.78
C SER A 245 5.72 -7.46 7.18
N CYS A 246 4.49 -7.00 7.44
CA CYS A 246 4.01 -6.94 8.82
C CYS A 246 3.62 -8.35 9.26
N PHE A 247 4.15 -8.83 10.38
CA PHE A 247 3.99 -10.20 10.86
C PHE A 247 2.57 -10.43 11.40
N GLU A 248 1.63 -10.56 10.49
CA GLU A 248 0.25 -10.94 10.70
C GLU A 248 0.00 -12.26 9.97
N GLU A 249 0.02 -13.36 10.71
CA GLU A 249 0.01 -14.73 10.18
C GLU A 249 -1.24 -14.97 9.32
N GLN A 250 -2.38 -14.39 9.72
CA GLN A 250 -3.63 -14.53 8.99
C GLN A 250 -3.52 -14.05 7.54
N SER A 251 -2.83 -12.94 7.28
CA SER A 251 -2.70 -12.38 5.94
C SER A 251 -1.43 -12.83 5.22
N LYS A 252 -0.30 -12.98 5.92
CA LYS A 252 1.02 -13.21 5.32
C LYS A 252 1.50 -14.66 5.32
N ASN A 253 0.91 -15.52 6.17
CA ASN A 253 1.19 -16.97 6.22
C ASN A 253 2.69 -17.29 6.38
N MET A 254 3.35 -16.66 7.35
CA MET A 254 4.76 -16.90 7.64
C MET A 254 5.00 -18.34 8.07
N SER A 255 4.04 -18.96 8.76
CA SER A 255 4.15 -20.36 9.15
C SER A 255 4.31 -21.29 7.95
N GLY A 256 3.65 -21.00 6.81
CA GLY A 256 3.80 -21.73 5.56
C GLY A 256 5.20 -21.58 4.96
N ILE A 257 5.78 -20.37 5.00
CA ILE A 257 7.16 -20.12 4.57
C ILE A 257 8.14 -20.94 5.42
N LEU A 258 7.98 -20.93 6.74
CA LEU A 258 8.84 -21.68 7.66
C LEU A 258 8.73 -23.20 7.45
N ARG A 259 7.53 -23.73 7.16
CA ARG A 259 7.36 -25.15 6.81
C ARG A 259 8.03 -25.52 5.50
N ALA A 260 7.97 -24.66 4.48
CA ALA A 260 8.71 -24.85 3.23
C ALA A 260 10.23 -24.80 3.46
N ALA A 261 10.72 -23.84 4.25
CA ALA A 261 12.14 -23.76 4.62
C ALA A 261 12.63 -25.01 5.36
N LYS A 262 11.82 -25.58 6.26
CA LYS A 262 12.11 -26.89 6.89
C LYS A 262 12.24 -28.01 5.87
N ASN A 263 11.43 -28.02 4.82
CA ASN A 263 11.53 -29.02 3.76
C ASN A 263 12.81 -28.83 2.92
N LEU A 264 13.21 -27.60 2.63
CA LEU A 264 14.51 -27.32 1.97
C LEU A 264 15.68 -27.85 2.80
N LYS A 265 15.68 -27.56 4.11
CA LYS A 265 16.73 -28.02 5.04
C LYS A 265 16.81 -29.54 5.10
N LYS A 266 15.66 -30.23 5.16
CA LYS A 266 15.61 -31.70 5.13
C LYS A 266 16.15 -32.30 3.85
N GLN A 267 16.03 -31.60 2.73
CA GLN A 267 16.57 -32.01 1.42
C GLN A 267 18.06 -31.67 1.25
N GLY A 268 18.70 -31.05 2.26
CA GLY A 268 20.13 -30.76 2.25
C GLY A 268 20.52 -29.49 1.50
N HIS A 269 19.57 -28.60 1.20
CA HIS A 269 19.89 -27.30 0.60
C HIS A 269 20.55 -26.35 1.62
N ASP A 270 21.59 -25.63 1.18
CA ASP A 270 22.27 -24.61 2.00
C ASP A 270 21.72 -23.21 1.66
N PHE A 271 21.04 -22.60 2.62
CA PHE A 271 20.36 -21.32 2.44
C PHE A 271 20.29 -20.51 3.74
N GLU A 272 19.94 -19.23 3.59
CA GLU A 272 19.50 -18.35 4.66
C GLU A 272 18.18 -17.67 4.26
N LEU A 273 17.15 -17.80 5.10
CA LEU A 273 15.90 -17.06 4.99
C LEU A 273 15.94 -15.84 5.91
N VAL A 274 15.89 -14.65 5.33
CA VAL A 274 15.86 -13.38 6.06
C VAL A 274 14.41 -12.91 6.22
N MET A 275 13.92 -12.86 7.45
CA MET A 275 12.57 -12.42 7.80
C MET A 275 12.64 -10.97 8.31
N ILE A 276 12.18 -10.03 7.48
CA ILE A 276 12.24 -8.57 7.72
C ILE A 276 10.87 -8.03 8.07
N GLY A 277 10.78 -7.28 9.17
CA GLY A 277 9.56 -6.68 9.68
C GLY A 277 9.27 -7.02 11.13
N ASP A 278 8.07 -6.66 11.58
CA ASP A 278 7.54 -6.94 12.92
C ASP A 278 6.01 -6.98 12.83
N GLY A 279 5.33 -7.36 13.91
CA GLY A 279 3.89 -7.43 13.94
C GLY A 279 3.33 -8.23 15.11
N PRO A 280 2.00 -8.34 15.21
CA PRO A 280 1.33 -9.03 16.31
C PRO A 280 1.83 -10.47 16.52
N ASP A 281 2.23 -11.15 15.44
CA ASP A 281 2.65 -12.56 15.47
C ASP A 281 4.18 -12.73 15.43
N TRP A 282 4.97 -11.68 15.65
CA TRP A 282 6.44 -11.72 15.66
C TRP A 282 6.99 -12.81 16.57
N LYS A 283 6.59 -12.78 17.86
CA LYS A 283 7.06 -13.76 18.85
C LYS A 283 6.67 -15.18 18.45
N GLN A 284 5.41 -15.39 18.06
CA GLN A 284 4.90 -16.70 17.66
C GLN A 284 5.66 -17.25 16.44
N THR A 285 5.95 -16.41 15.46
CA THR A 285 6.69 -16.78 14.25
C THR A 285 8.12 -17.22 14.59
N LYS A 286 8.80 -16.48 15.48
CA LYS A 286 10.17 -16.81 15.91
C LYS A 286 10.25 -18.08 16.75
N ASP A 287 9.30 -18.26 17.67
CA ASP A 287 9.18 -19.49 18.48
C ASP A 287 8.94 -20.70 17.55
N TYR A 288 8.04 -20.57 16.58
CA TYR A 288 7.75 -21.63 15.61
C TYR A 288 8.96 -21.99 14.74
N ALA A 289 9.75 -21.01 14.27
CA ALA A 289 10.99 -21.29 13.56
C ALA A 289 11.99 -22.10 14.42
N THR A 290 12.05 -21.81 15.72
CA THR A 290 12.88 -22.56 16.67
C THR A 290 12.36 -24.00 16.83
N GLU A 291 11.06 -24.19 17.00
CA GLU A 291 10.41 -25.52 17.08
C GLU A 291 10.64 -26.36 15.82
N LEU A 292 10.72 -25.72 14.65
CA LEU A 292 11.02 -26.40 13.38
C LEU A 292 12.51 -26.74 13.20
N GLY A 293 13.39 -26.28 14.11
CA GLY A 293 14.83 -26.52 14.04
C GLY A 293 15.53 -25.67 12.98
N LEU A 294 15.07 -24.43 12.77
CA LEU A 294 15.56 -23.51 11.72
C LEU A 294 16.44 -22.36 12.24
N ALA A 295 16.86 -22.40 13.51
CA ALA A 295 17.59 -21.29 14.14
C ALA A 295 18.95 -20.95 13.48
N ASP A 296 19.52 -21.89 12.71
CA ASP A 296 20.76 -21.78 11.94
C ASP A 296 20.54 -21.40 10.46
N CYS A 297 19.28 -21.31 10.02
CA CYS A 297 18.92 -21.02 8.62
C CYS A 297 17.96 -19.83 8.48
N VAL A 298 17.43 -19.27 9.57
CA VAL A 298 16.47 -18.16 9.54
C VAL A 298 16.97 -17.01 10.40
N THR A 299 17.11 -15.84 9.77
CA THR A 299 17.50 -14.59 10.42
C THR A 299 16.28 -13.69 10.57
N PHE A 300 16.02 -13.19 11.77
CA PHE A 300 14.95 -12.23 12.05
C PHE A 300 15.56 -10.87 12.34
N THR A 301 15.34 -9.87 11.46
CA THR A 301 16.01 -8.56 11.55
C THR A 301 15.26 -7.55 12.41
N GLY A 302 13.94 -7.74 12.56
CA GLY A 302 13.04 -6.70 13.03
C GLY A 302 12.68 -5.74 11.90
N VAL A 303 12.10 -4.59 12.25
CA VAL A 303 11.80 -3.53 11.28
C VAL A 303 13.11 -2.90 10.78
N LEU A 304 13.29 -2.87 9.47
CA LEU A 304 14.33 -2.10 8.79
C LEU A 304 13.65 -1.00 7.96
N GLU A 305 14.25 0.19 7.95
CA GLU A 305 13.76 1.34 7.22
C GLU A 305 14.87 1.91 6.33
N ASN A 306 14.51 2.66 5.29
CA ASN A 306 15.46 3.42 4.46
C ASN A 306 16.63 2.55 3.95
N GLN A 307 17.86 3.04 4.09
CA GLN A 307 19.04 2.39 3.55
C GLN A 307 19.27 1.00 4.16
N ASP A 308 18.99 0.79 5.45
CA ASP A 308 19.18 -0.52 6.09
C ASP A 308 18.27 -1.58 5.46
N LEU A 309 17.05 -1.21 5.06
CA LEU A 309 16.14 -2.09 4.34
C LEU A 309 16.68 -2.44 2.95
N VAL A 310 17.14 -1.42 2.21
CA VAL A 310 17.69 -1.60 0.85
C VAL A 310 18.94 -2.46 0.89
N ASP A 311 19.83 -2.21 1.83
CA ASP A 311 21.07 -2.94 2.01
C ASP A 311 20.77 -4.42 2.28
N GLU A 312 19.88 -4.74 3.23
CA GLU A 312 19.54 -6.14 3.54
C GLU A 312 18.83 -6.84 2.36
N MET A 313 17.88 -6.16 1.71
CA MET A 313 17.20 -6.69 0.53
C MET A 313 18.19 -6.98 -0.60
N SER A 314 19.14 -6.06 -0.86
CA SER A 314 20.12 -6.18 -1.94
C SER A 314 21.07 -7.38 -1.81
N GLN A 315 21.25 -7.90 -0.59
CA GLN A 315 22.05 -9.09 -0.33
C GLN A 315 21.30 -10.41 -0.65
N CYS A 316 19.99 -10.35 -0.91
CA CYS A 316 19.18 -11.53 -1.25
C CYS A 316 19.21 -11.81 -2.76
N GLN A 317 19.18 -13.10 -3.12
CA GLN A 317 19.11 -13.55 -4.51
C GLN A 317 17.69 -13.49 -5.08
N PHE A 318 16.68 -13.70 -4.24
CA PHE A 318 15.26 -13.59 -4.56
C PHE A 318 14.45 -13.28 -3.29
N SER A 319 13.15 -12.96 -3.44
CA SER A 319 12.23 -12.73 -2.32
C SER A 319 11.02 -13.65 -2.37
N VAL A 320 10.37 -13.89 -1.24
CA VAL A 320 9.21 -14.77 -1.09
C VAL A 320 8.04 -14.11 -0.35
N LEU A 321 6.86 -14.16 -0.97
CA LEU A 321 5.60 -13.66 -0.42
C LEU A 321 4.52 -14.74 -0.47
N PHE A 322 4.29 -15.42 0.66
CA PHE A 322 3.32 -16.52 0.71
C PHE A 322 1.92 -16.12 1.21
N SER A 323 1.53 -14.86 0.98
CA SER A 323 0.32 -14.26 1.54
C SER A 323 -0.98 -15.02 1.19
N ASN A 324 -1.90 -15.08 2.14
CA ASN A 324 -3.27 -15.58 1.95
C ASN A 324 -4.14 -14.59 1.17
N TYR A 325 -3.92 -13.29 1.36
CA TYR A 325 -4.62 -12.22 0.65
C TYR A 325 -3.82 -10.92 0.62
N GLU A 326 -3.88 -10.20 -0.50
CA GLU A 326 -3.20 -8.92 -0.72
C GLU A 326 -4.07 -7.99 -1.57
N THR A 327 -4.00 -6.69 -1.32
CA THR A 327 -4.59 -5.70 -2.23
C THR A 327 -3.65 -5.28 -3.34
N PHE A 328 -2.34 -5.22 -3.08
CA PHE A 328 -1.34 -4.81 -4.07
C PHE A 328 0.03 -5.47 -3.86
N ALA A 329 0.48 -5.62 -2.60
CA ALA A 329 1.83 -6.11 -2.24
C ALA A 329 2.97 -5.23 -2.79
N ILE A 330 3.11 -4.00 -2.26
CA ILE A 330 4.12 -3.01 -2.71
C ILE A 330 5.56 -3.52 -2.65
N VAL A 331 5.84 -4.48 -1.76
CA VAL A 331 7.17 -5.05 -1.63
C VAL A 331 7.61 -5.86 -2.85
N ILE A 332 6.68 -6.30 -3.71
CA ILE A 332 7.01 -6.92 -4.98
C ILE A 332 7.75 -5.92 -5.88
N PRO A 333 7.15 -4.80 -6.30
CA PRO A 333 7.86 -3.84 -7.13
C PRO A 333 9.04 -3.15 -6.40
N GLU A 334 9.09 -3.13 -5.06
CA GLU A 334 10.32 -2.73 -4.33
C GLU A 334 11.48 -3.71 -4.57
N ASN A 335 11.24 -5.03 -4.53
CA ASN A 335 12.24 -6.05 -4.89
C ASN A 335 12.62 -5.98 -6.38
N LEU A 336 11.64 -5.82 -7.27
CA LEU A 336 11.89 -5.70 -8.71
C LEU A 336 12.72 -4.45 -9.04
N SER A 337 12.55 -3.35 -8.29
CA SER A 337 13.39 -2.14 -8.42
C SER A 337 14.86 -2.41 -8.10
N LEU A 338 15.14 -3.41 -7.25
CA LEU A 338 16.49 -3.89 -6.94
C LEU A 338 16.94 -5.04 -7.86
N GLY A 339 16.18 -5.36 -8.90
CA GLY A 339 16.48 -6.49 -9.80
C GLY A 339 16.44 -7.85 -9.08
N ILE A 340 15.59 -7.99 -8.07
CA ILE A 340 15.42 -9.21 -7.26
C ILE A 340 14.13 -9.90 -7.71
N PRO A 341 14.21 -11.10 -8.32
CA PRO A 341 13.02 -11.86 -8.71
C PRO A 341 12.23 -12.34 -7.48
N VAL A 342 10.94 -12.57 -7.67
CA VAL A 342 10.02 -12.82 -6.55
C VAL A 342 9.23 -14.12 -6.72
N ILE A 343 9.15 -14.93 -5.67
CA ILE A 343 8.13 -15.98 -5.55
C ILE A 343 6.96 -15.38 -4.78
N ALA A 344 5.75 -15.42 -5.32
CA ALA A 344 4.58 -14.91 -4.60
C ALA A 344 3.34 -15.79 -4.82
N THR A 345 2.34 -15.66 -3.96
CA THR A 345 1.06 -16.33 -4.20
C THR A 345 0.26 -15.63 -5.29
N SER A 346 -0.65 -16.35 -5.94
CA SER A 346 -1.66 -15.76 -6.82
C SER A 346 -2.81 -15.06 -6.07
N ALA A 347 -2.56 -14.59 -4.84
CA ALA A 347 -3.59 -14.00 -3.98
C ALA A 347 -3.89 -12.54 -4.36
N GLY A 348 -5.17 -12.22 -4.51
CA GLY A 348 -5.65 -10.84 -4.63
C GLY A 348 -4.96 -10.08 -5.77
N GLY A 349 -4.36 -8.93 -5.44
CA GLY A 349 -3.68 -8.07 -6.42
C GLY A 349 -2.28 -8.51 -6.85
N ILE A 350 -1.70 -9.57 -6.26
CA ILE A 350 -0.32 -10.00 -6.57
C ILE A 350 -0.09 -10.29 -8.07
N PRO A 351 -0.98 -11.02 -8.78
CA PRO A 351 -0.76 -11.30 -10.20
C PRO A 351 -0.76 -10.04 -11.10
N GLU A 352 -1.25 -8.91 -10.60
CA GLU A 352 -1.24 -7.64 -11.34
C GLU A 352 0.10 -6.91 -11.22
N VAL A 353 0.88 -7.20 -10.18
CA VAL A 353 2.17 -6.53 -9.90
C VAL A 353 3.38 -7.40 -10.21
N LEU A 354 3.21 -8.72 -10.28
CA LEU A 354 4.27 -9.68 -10.60
C LEU A 354 4.04 -10.32 -11.98
N PRO A 355 4.63 -9.76 -13.05
CA PRO A 355 4.75 -10.44 -14.34
C PRO A 355 5.46 -11.79 -14.21
N SER A 356 5.06 -12.76 -15.04
CA SER A 356 5.59 -14.13 -15.01
C SER A 356 7.08 -14.23 -15.36
N GLU A 357 7.59 -13.27 -16.10
CA GLU A 357 9.00 -13.15 -16.49
C GLU A 357 9.89 -12.61 -15.37
N PHE A 358 9.31 -12.14 -14.26
CA PHE A 358 10.02 -11.54 -13.12
C PHE A 358 9.88 -12.36 -11.82
N GLY A 359 9.25 -13.53 -11.90
CA GLY A 359 9.06 -14.37 -10.74
C GLY A 359 8.13 -15.57 -10.95
N ILE A 360 7.83 -16.25 -9.85
CA ILE A 360 6.99 -17.46 -9.84
C ILE A 360 5.73 -17.20 -9.02
N LEU A 361 4.56 -17.49 -9.61
CA LEU A 361 3.28 -17.46 -8.91
C LEU A 361 2.89 -18.86 -8.44
N VAL A 362 2.61 -19.00 -7.14
CA VAL A 362 2.11 -20.25 -6.54
C VAL A 362 0.67 -20.10 -6.01
N PRO A 363 -0.12 -21.17 -5.87
CA PRO A 363 -1.42 -21.07 -5.21
C PRO A 363 -1.27 -20.72 -3.71
N PRO A 364 -2.16 -19.88 -3.14
CA PRO A 364 -2.17 -19.63 -1.70
C PRO A 364 -2.33 -20.93 -0.91
N LYS A 365 -1.60 -21.07 0.21
CA LYS A 365 -1.62 -22.24 1.10
C LYS A 365 -1.07 -23.55 0.52
N ASP A 366 -0.57 -23.55 -0.72
CA ASP A 366 0.08 -24.70 -1.32
C ASP A 366 1.59 -24.71 -1.00
N GLU A 367 1.93 -25.29 0.15
CA GLU A 367 3.32 -25.36 0.63
C GLU A 367 4.21 -26.25 -0.25
N LYS A 368 3.62 -27.20 -0.96
CA LYS A 368 4.37 -28.05 -1.90
C LYS A 368 4.78 -27.21 -3.10
N ALA A 369 3.84 -26.50 -3.72
CA ALA A 369 4.14 -25.58 -4.81
C ALA A 369 5.15 -24.51 -4.40
N LEU A 370 5.04 -23.98 -3.17
CA LEU A 370 6.04 -23.06 -2.62
C LEU A 370 7.42 -23.70 -2.53
N THR A 371 7.52 -24.92 -1.97
CA THR A 371 8.80 -25.62 -1.83
C THR A 371 9.43 -25.89 -3.20
N ASP A 372 8.64 -26.34 -4.18
CA ASP A 372 9.10 -26.60 -5.54
C ASP A 372 9.61 -25.29 -6.20
N ALA A 373 8.87 -24.18 -6.03
CA ALA A 373 9.27 -22.86 -6.54
C ALA A 373 10.54 -22.31 -5.87
N LEU A 374 10.73 -22.56 -4.56
CA LEU A 374 11.95 -22.18 -3.86
C LEU A 374 13.16 -22.93 -4.43
N ILE A 375 13.04 -24.25 -4.66
CA ILE A 375 14.11 -25.06 -5.25
C ILE A 375 14.44 -24.56 -6.67
N ASP A 376 13.43 -24.28 -7.49
CA ASP A 376 13.62 -23.73 -8.84
C ASP A 376 14.36 -22.39 -8.80
N MET A 377 13.90 -21.43 -8.00
CA MET A 377 14.51 -20.11 -7.87
C MET A 377 15.94 -20.18 -7.30
N MET A 378 16.23 -21.09 -6.36
CA MET A 378 17.60 -21.29 -5.88
C MET A 378 18.58 -21.65 -7.01
N ASN A 379 18.11 -22.37 -8.03
CA ASN A 379 18.93 -22.79 -9.18
C ASN A 379 18.90 -21.80 -10.35
N HIS A 380 17.84 -20.99 -10.46
CA HIS A 380 17.54 -20.18 -11.66
C HIS A 380 17.40 -18.67 -11.40
N HIS A 381 17.62 -18.18 -10.17
CA HIS A 381 17.48 -16.75 -9.85
C HIS A 381 18.32 -15.81 -10.74
N GLN A 382 19.48 -16.27 -11.23
CA GLN A 382 20.34 -15.49 -12.12
C GLN A 382 19.81 -15.39 -13.57
N ASP A 383 18.78 -16.17 -13.92
CA ASP A 383 18.23 -16.22 -15.28
C ASP A 383 17.24 -15.05 -15.53
N TYR A 384 16.86 -14.32 -14.48
CA TYR A 384 15.96 -13.18 -14.54
C TYR A 384 16.69 -11.88 -14.89
N ASP A 385 16.13 -11.10 -15.81
CA ASP A 385 16.70 -9.82 -16.26
C ASP A 385 16.43 -8.69 -15.27
N SER A 386 17.46 -8.34 -14.48
CA SER A 386 17.41 -7.25 -13.50
C SER A 386 17.11 -5.87 -14.10
N GLU A 387 17.58 -5.59 -15.32
CA GLU A 387 17.34 -4.30 -15.98
C GLU A 387 15.89 -4.20 -16.46
N ALA A 388 15.36 -5.29 -17.05
CA ALA A 388 13.96 -5.36 -17.44
C ALA A 388 13.01 -5.20 -16.23
N MET A 389 13.32 -5.85 -15.10
CA MET A 389 12.57 -5.71 -13.85
C MET A 389 12.54 -4.25 -13.37
N ARG A 390 13.70 -3.59 -13.38
CA ARG A 390 13.82 -2.19 -12.97
C ARG A 390 13.03 -1.26 -13.89
N ASN A 391 13.20 -1.40 -15.20
CA ASN A 391 12.49 -0.58 -16.19
C ASN A 391 10.97 -0.72 -16.05
N TYR A 392 10.48 -1.95 -15.86
CA TYR A 392 9.06 -2.19 -15.59
C TYR A 392 8.56 -1.42 -14.36
N VAL A 393 9.34 -1.37 -13.27
CA VAL A 393 8.95 -0.62 -12.07
C VAL A 393 8.95 0.88 -12.30
N ASP A 394 9.99 1.42 -12.95
CA ASP A 394 10.10 2.85 -13.24
C ASP A 394 8.93 3.34 -14.11
N GLU A 395 8.50 2.53 -15.09
CA GLU A 395 7.40 2.81 -16.01
C GLU A 395 5.99 2.66 -15.41
N ASN A 396 5.84 1.97 -14.27
CA ASN A 396 4.51 1.63 -13.74
C ASN A 396 4.25 2.12 -12.31
N TYR A 397 5.29 2.26 -11.49
CA TYR A 397 5.16 2.46 -10.04
C TYR A 397 5.99 3.62 -9.48
N SER A 398 6.74 4.35 -10.33
CA SER A 398 7.52 5.51 -9.88
C SER A 398 6.64 6.68 -9.42
N TYR A 399 7.20 7.59 -8.62
CA TYR A 399 6.50 8.83 -8.21
C TYR A 399 5.99 9.64 -9.41
N MET A 400 6.75 9.67 -10.51
CA MET A 400 6.38 10.44 -11.69
C MET A 400 5.20 9.81 -12.41
N GLU A 401 5.23 8.50 -12.63
CA GLU A 401 4.15 7.80 -13.33
C GLU A 401 2.85 7.84 -12.53
N VAL A 402 2.89 7.44 -11.26
CA VAL A 402 1.68 7.39 -10.43
C VAL A 402 1.14 8.80 -10.17
N GLY A 403 2.02 9.79 -9.96
CA GLY A 403 1.63 11.20 -9.83
C GLY A 403 0.89 11.71 -11.06
N HIS A 404 1.37 11.36 -12.27
CA HIS A 404 0.72 11.70 -13.53
C HIS A 404 -0.67 11.05 -13.68
N ARG A 405 -0.84 9.79 -13.26
CA ARG A 405 -2.16 9.12 -13.27
C ARG A 405 -3.16 9.81 -12.35
N PHE A 406 -2.74 10.21 -11.15
CA PHE A 406 -3.60 10.98 -10.25
C PHE A 406 -3.94 12.36 -10.80
N PHE A 407 -2.96 13.03 -11.41
CA PHE A 407 -3.12 14.32 -12.05
C PHE A 407 -4.21 14.31 -13.13
N GLU A 408 -4.18 13.32 -14.03
CA GLU A 408 -5.21 13.18 -15.07
C GLU A 408 -6.60 12.91 -14.47
N MET A 409 -6.68 12.10 -13.41
CA MET A 409 -7.93 11.88 -12.69
C MET A 409 -8.48 13.16 -12.05
N TYR A 410 -7.62 14.02 -11.46
CA TYR A 410 -8.08 15.29 -10.89
C TYR A 410 -8.62 16.22 -11.98
N LYS A 411 -7.94 16.31 -13.13
CA LYS A 411 -8.42 17.10 -14.28
C LYS A 411 -9.77 16.62 -14.78
N GLU A 412 -9.96 15.31 -14.91
CA GLU A 412 -11.26 14.72 -15.26
C GLU A 412 -12.34 15.06 -14.22
N SER A 413 -11.99 14.99 -12.94
CA SER A 413 -12.92 15.23 -11.83
C SER A 413 -13.35 16.70 -11.68
N LEU A 414 -12.45 17.63 -12.03
CA LEU A 414 -12.68 19.08 -11.97
C LEU A 414 -13.36 19.63 -13.23
N SER A 415 -13.13 19.02 -14.40
CA SER A 415 -13.72 19.46 -15.67
C SER A 415 -15.19 19.07 -15.86
N ASN A 416 -15.69 18.06 -15.13
CA ASN A 416 -17.09 17.65 -15.17
C ASN A 416 -17.91 18.36 -14.07
N PRO A 417 -18.69 19.42 -14.39
CA PRO A 417 -19.60 20.00 -13.40
C PRO A 417 -20.59 18.93 -12.90
N ASP A 418 -20.88 18.94 -11.60
CA ASP A 418 -21.96 18.09 -11.06
C ASP A 418 -23.26 18.54 -11.77
N ILE A 419 -23.92 17.64 -12.52
CA ILE A 419 -25.30 17.88 -12.94
C ILE A 419 -26.11 17.87 -11.64
N LEU A 420 -26.48 19.07 -11.20
CA LEU A 420 -27.20 19.36 -9.96
C LEU A 420 -28.48 18.54 -9.80
#